data_AF-A0A7Y2AWK5-F1
#
_entry.id   AF-A0A7Y2AWK5-F1
#
_cell.length_a   1.000
_cell.length_b   1.000
_cell.length_c   1.000
_cell.angle_alpha   90.00
_cell.angle_beta   90.00
_cell.angle_gamma   90.00
#
_symmetry.space_group_name_H-M   'P 1'
#
loop_
_entity.id
_entity.type
_entity.pdbx_description
1 polymer ?
#
loop_
_entity_poly.entity_id
_entity_poly.type
_entity_poly.pdbx_seq_one_letter_code
_entity_poly.pdbx_strand_id
1 'polypeptide(L)'
;VTGVGTIDGNQVVLHMELTTGGIFNGSDPMPVQDANYGTMTIVFSDCSNGQVTFDFPGAGLSGVFAITRTLNDNVALCESLSP
;
A
#
# COMPACT_ATOMS: atom_id res chain seq x y z
N VAL A 1 1.64 7.03 7.42
CA VAL A 1 2.04 6.82 6.01
C VAL A 1 0.83 6.28 5.28
N THR A 2 0.48 6.90 4.17
CA THR A 2 -0.64 6.51 3.30
C THR A 2 -0.13 6.43 1.88
N GLY A 3 -0.75 5.62 1.03
CA GLY A 3 -0.39 5.57 -0.38
C GLY A 3 -1.57 5.26 -1.26
N VAL A 4 -1.53 5.79 -2.47
CA VAL A 4 -2.55 5.59 -3.50
C VAL A 4 -1.87 5.20 -4.79
N GLY A 5 -2.51 4.33 -5.55
CA GLY A 5 -1.98 3.79 -6.80
C GLY A 5 -3.08 3.18 -7.66
N THR A 6 -2.80 3.04 -8.94
CA THR A 6 -3.67 2.35 -9.89
C THR A 6 -3.34 0.87 -9.93
N ILE A 7 -4.37 0.03 -10.03
CA ILE A 7 -4.21 -1.41 -10.27
C ILE A 7 -4.02 -1.60 -11.78
N ASP A 8 -2.96 -2.31 -12.17
CA ASP A 8 -2.71 -2.77 -13.53
C ASP A 8 -2.47 -4.29 -13.49
N GLY A 9 -3.41 -5.05 -14.07
CA GLY A 9 -3.42 -6.51 -13.96
C GLY A 9 -3.42 -6.98 -12.51
N ASN A 10 -2.37 -7.71 -12.12
CA ASN A 10 -2.16 -8.23 -10.78
C ASN A 10 -1.20 -7.35 -9.93
N GLN A 11 -0.88 -6.15 -10.38
CA GLN A 11 0.08 -5.27 -9.72
C GLN A 11 -0.56 -3.94 -9.34
N VAL A 12 -0.12 -3.37 -8.22
CA VAL A 12 -0.36 -1.96 -7.87
C VAL A 12 0.92 -1.31 -7.38
N VAL A 13 1.20 -0.11 -7.88
CA VAL A 13 2.30 0.74 -7.40
C VAL A 13 1.70 1.90 -6.62
N LEU A 14 1.97 1.93 -5.31
CA LEU A 14 1.52 2.97 -4.40
C LEU A 14 2.63 4.01 -4.22
N HIS A 15 2.29 5.27 -4.47
CA HIS A 15 3.11 6.41 -4.08
C HIS A 15 2.83 6.73 -2.61
N MET A 16 3.86 6.68 -1.77
CA MET A 16 3.70 6.80 -0.33
C MET A 16 3.93 8.23 0.12
N GLU A 17 3.04 8.70 0.99
CA GLU A 17 3.09 10.01 1.61
C GLU A 17 3.12 9.88 3.13
N LEU A 18 3.88 10.75 3.78
CA LEU A 18 3.97 10.85 5.23
C LEU A 18 3.42 12.18 5.72
N THR A 19 2.34 12.10 6.49
CA THR A 19 1.75 13.25 7.18
C THR A 19 2.06 13.15 8.68
N THR A 20 2.62 14.21 9.28
CA THR A 20 3.00 14.26 10.71
C THR A 20 2.63 15.58 11.37
N GLY A 21 2.66 15.61 12.71
CA GLY A 21 2.59 16.84 13.50
C GLY A 21 1.21 17.46 13.70
N GLY A 22 0.18 17.06 12.95
CA GLY A 22 -1.18 17.60 13.08
C GLY A 22 -1.98 17.05 14.27
N ILE A 23 -2.99 17.80 14.70
CA ILE A 23 -3.98 17.39 15.72
C ILE A 23 -5.26 16.92 15.03
N PHE A 24 -5.83 15.82 15.51
CA PHE A 24 -7.13 15.33 15.02
C PHE A 24 -8.21 16.39 15.22
N ASN A 25 -8.88 16.78 14.13
CA ASN A 25 -9.94 17.80 14.13
C ASN A 25 -9.51 19.16 14.73
N GLY A 26 -8.22 19.48 14.64
CA GLY A 26 -7.65 20.77 15.03
C GLY A 26 -7.11 21.53 13.81
N SER A 27 -7.14 22.86 13.85
CA SER A 27 -6.60 23.70 12.78
C SER A 27 -5.14 24.13 13.01
N ASP A 28 -4.60 23.94 14.21
CA ASP A 28 -3.25 24.30 14.60
C ASP A 28 -2.69 23.31 15.64
N PRO A 29 -1.46 22.79 15.49
CA PRO A 29 -0.59 22.92 14.32
C PRO A 29 -1.17 22.25 13.08
N MET A 30 -0.99 22.90 11.93
CA MET A 30 -1.23 22.26 10.64
C MET A 30 -0.27 21.08 10.45
N PRO A 31 -0.73 19.98 9.82
CA PRO A 31 0.14 18.85 9.54
C PRO A 31 1.22 19.22 8.51
N VAL A 32 2.38 18.59 8.64
CA VAL A 32 3.45 18.59 7.63
C VAL A 32 3.28 17.36 6.76
N GLN A 33 3.33 17.54 5.44
CA GLN A 33 3.20 16.46 4.45
C GLN A 33 4.50 16.30 3.64
N ASP A 34 4.99 15.07 3.58
CA ASP A 34 6.03 14.64 2.64
C ASP A 34 5.40 13.75 1.58
N ALA A 35 5.22 14.30 0.37
CA ALA A 35 4.59 13.61 -0.75
C ALA A 35 5.53 12.62 -1.47
N ASN A 36 6.83 12.60 -1.13
CA ASN A 36 7.84 11.76 -1.78
C ASN A 36 8.44 10.76 -0.79
N TYR A 37 7.64 10.26 0.16
CA TYR A 37 8.12 9.42 1.25
C TYR A 37 8.59 8.03 0.79
N GLY A 38 8.23 7.62 -0.43
CA GLY A 38 8.78 6.46 -1.12
C GLY A 38 7.74 5.71 -1.94
N THR A 39 7.99 4.42 -2.17
CA THR A 39 7.10 3.57 -2.99
C THR A 39 6.82 2.24 -2.31
N MET A 40 5.63 1.69 -2.59
CA MET A 40 5.26 0.33 -2.24
C MET A 40 4.61 -0.33 -3.45
N THR A 41 5.13 -1.47 -3.87
CA THR A 41 4.58 -2.27 -4.96
C THR A 41 4.00 -3.55 -4.39
N ILE A 42 2.76 -3.86 -4.76
CA ILE A 42 2.09 -5.11 -4.42
C ILE A 42 1.88 -5.90 -5.71
N VAL A 43 2.26 -7.17 -5.70
CA VAL A 43 2.01 -8.11 -6.79
C VAL A 43 1.21 -9.29 -6.23
N PHE A 44 0.02 -9.53 -6.77
CA PHE A 44 -0.85 -10.64 -6.39
C PHE A 44 -0.47 -11.88 -7.21
N SER A 45 -0.23 -13.01 -6.53
CA SER A 45 0.03 -14.29 -7.20
C SER A 45 -1.25 -15.06 -7.49
N ASP A 46 -2.29 -14.84 -6.67
CA ASP A 46 -3.63 -15.41 -6.79
C ASP A 46 -4.61 -14.53 -5.98
N CYS A 47 -5.87 -14.94 -5.83
CA CYS A 47 -6.88 -14.15 -5.12
C CYS A 47 -6.69 -14.09 -3.59
N SER A 48 -5.75 -14.87 -3.05
CA SER A 48 -5.49 -15.01 -1.62
C SER A 48 -4.07 -14.62 -1.21
N ASN A 49 -3.12 -14.57 -2.13
CA ASN A 49 -1.70 -14.37 -1.85
C ASN A 49 -1.11 -13.22 -2.68
N GLY A 50 -0.14 -12.53 -2.08
CA GLY A 50 0.63 -11.52 -2.78
C GLY A 50 1.98 -11.26 -2.11
N GLN A 51 2.80 -10.47 -2.79
CA GLN A 51 4.08 -10.00 -2.31
C GLN A 51 4.11 -8.48 -2.32
N VAL A 52 4.59 -7.90 -1.23
CA VAL A 52 4.81 -6.46 -1.08
C VAL A 52 6.30 -6.19 -1.13
N THR A 53 6.72 -5.27 -1.98
CA THR A 53 8.07 -4.68 -1.99
C THR A 53 7.95 -3.20 -1.66
N PHE A 54 8.79 -2.66 -0.78
CA PHE A 54 8.75 -1.25 -0.41
C PHE A 54 10.15 -0.64 -0.33
N ASP A 55 10.22 0.67 -0.56
CA ASP A 55 11.41 1.48 -0.41
C ASP A 55 11.04 2.87 0.13
N PHE A 56 11.58 3.23 1.31
CA PHE A 56 11.41 4.50 2.01
C PHE A 56 12.78 5.12 2.27
N PRO A 57 13.34 5.86 1.28
CA PRO A 57 14.72 6.35 1.34
C PRO A 57 15.00 7.25 2.54
N GLY A 58 14.06 8.14 2.88
CA GLY A 58 14.19 9.07 4.01
C GLY A 58 14.31 8.37 5.38
N ALA A 59 13.81 7.14 5.49
CA ALA A 59 13.93 6.30 6.69
C ALA A 59 15.07 5.28 6.60
N GLY A 60 15.74 5.14 5.45
CA GLY A 60 16.72 4.07 5.21
C GLY A 60 16.10 2.67 5.29
N LEU A 61 14.81 2.53 4.97
CA LEU A 61 14.07 1.27 5.07
C LEU A 61 13.65 0.80 3.70
N SER A 62 13.99 -0.44 3.38
CA SER A 62 13.52 -1.14 2.18
C SER A 62 13.33 -2.61 2.49
N GLY A 63 12.41 -3.28 1.81
CA GLY A 63 12.20 -4.70 2.06
C GLY A 63 11.13 -5.36 1.21
N VAL A 64 10.99 -6.66 1.43
CA VAL A 64 9.98 -7.50 0.79
C VAL A 64 9.33 -8.41 1.81
N PHE A 65 8.01 -8.60 1.73
CA PHE A 65 7.29 -9.56 2.56
C PHE A 65 6.05 -10.10 1.84
N ALA A 66 5.62 -11.30 2.23
CA ALA A 66 4.41 -11.92 1.70
C ALA A 66 3.18 -11.46 2.49
N ILE A 67 2.04 -11.34 1.80
CA ILE A 67 0.73 -11.06 2.39
C ILE A 67 -0.25 -12.16 2.02
N THR A 68 -1.18 -12.42 2.93
CA THR A 68 -2.29 -13.33 2.68
C THR A 68 -3.61 -12.65 3.02
N ARG A 69 -4.67 -13.04 2.32
CA ARG A 69 -6.01 -12.56 2.58
C ARG A 69 -6.53 -13.15 3.89
N THR A 70 -7.02 -12.30 4.79
CA THR A 70 -7.55 -12.75 6.10
C THR A 70 -8.98 -13.29 6.01
N LEU A 71 -9.78 -12.80 5.06
CA LEU A 71 -11.19 -13.18 4.88
C LEU A 71 -11.41 -13.74 3.48
N ASN A 72 -12.07 -14.90 3.38
CA ASN A 72 -12.17 -15.67 2.14
C ASN A 72 -13.44 -15.41 1.32
N ASP A 73 -14.34 -14.54 1.79
CA ASP A 73 -15.70 -14.36 1.26
C ASP A 73 -15.74 -14.09 -0.26
N ASN A 74 -14.74 -13.39 -0.79
CA ASN A 74 -14.64 -13.03 -2.21
C ASN A 74 -13.62 -13.85 -3.00
N VAL A 75 -12.91 -14.80 -2.37
CA VAL A 75 -11.86 -15.57 -3.04
C VAL A 75 -12.46 -16.40 -4.17
N ALA A 76 -13.55 -17.13 -3.90
CA ALA A 76 -14.19 -17.97 -4.92
C ALA A 76 -14.67 -17.17 -6.15
N LEU A 77 -15.24 -15.97 -5.93
CA LEU A 77 -15.66 -15.10 -7.03
C LEU A 77 -14.44 -14.58 -7.81
N CYS A 78 -13.41 -14.11 -7.12
CA CYS A 78 -12.18 -13.64 -7.74
C CYS A 78 -11.56 -14.73 -8.62
N GLU A 79 -11.41 -15.96 -8.12
CA GLU A 79 -10.82 -17.07 -8.89
C GLU A 79 -11.66 -17.42 -10.13
N SER A 80 -12.99 -17.26 -10.06
CA SER A 80 -13.85 -17.48 -11.23
C SER A 80 -13.74 -16.39 -12.31
N LEU A 81 -13.20 -15.22 -11.96
CA LEU A 81 -13.01 -14.07 -12.85
C LEU A 81 -11.57 -13.96 -13.38
N SER A 82 -10.63 -14.70 -12.77
CA SER A 82 -9.27 -14.84 -13.25
C SER A 82 -9.28 -15.60 -14.59
N PRO A 83 -8.72 -15.04 -15.68
CA PRO A 83 -8.70 -15.67 -16.99
C PRO A 83 -7.83 -16.92 -17.07
#